data_AF-A0A9E5GIA8-F1
#
_entry.id   AF-A0A9E5GIA8-F1
#
_cell.length_a   1.000
_cell.length_b   1.000
_cell.length_c   1.000
_cell.angle_alpha   90.00
_cell.angle_beta   90.00
_cell.angle_gamma   90.00
#
_symmetry.space_group_name_H-M   'P 1'
#
loop_
_entity.id
_entity.type
_entity.pdbx_description
1 polymer ?
#
loop_
_entity_poly.entity_id
_entity_poly.type
_entity_poly.pdbx_seq_one_letter_code
_entity_poly.pdbx_strand_id
1 'polypeptide(L)' 'MDIVCLDMEGVLVPEIWINVAKATGIDALKITTRDEPDYDKLMAGRIK' A
#
# COMPACT_ATOMS: atom_id res chain seq x y z
N MET A 1 -22.74 0.17 -23.33
CA MET A 1 -21.71 1.14 -22.93
C MET A 1 -21.00 0.47 -21.79
N ASP A 2 -19.73 0.17 -21.99
CA ASP A 2 -19.03 -0.78 -21.14
C ASP A 2 -18.01 0.00 -20.30
N ILE A 3 -18.06 -0.21 -18.99
CA ILE A 3 -17.17 0.42 -18.02
C ILE A 3 -16.32 -0.68 -17.42
N VAL A 4 -15.01 -0.47 -17.42
CA VAL A 4 -14.05 -1.38 -16.82
C VAL A 4 -13.37 -0.66 -15.65
N CYS A 5 -13.50 -1.24 -14.47
CA CYS A 5 -12.80 -0.80 -13.27
C CYS A 5 -11.66 -1.77 -12.99
N LEU A 6 -10.44 -1.24 -12.94
CA LEU A 6 -9.24 -2.01 -12.59
C LEU A 6 -8.69 -1.47 -11.28
N ASP A 7 -8.17 -2.39 -10.48
CA ASP A 7 -7.38 -2.01 -9.31
C ASP A 7 -6.07 -1.35 -9.77
N MET A 8 -5.49 -0.52 -8.91
CA MET A 8 -4.26 0.20 -9.23
C MET A 8 -3.05 -0.63 -8.80
N GLU A 9 -2.93 -0.91 -7.50
CA GLU A 9 -1.83 -1.69 -6.94
C GLU A 9 -2.04 -3.18 -7.24
N GLY A 10 -0.99 -3.89 -7.61
CA GLY A 10 -1.03 -5.30 -7.97
C GLY A 10 -1.58 -5.62 -9.38
N VAL A 11 -2.31 -4.69 -10.01
CA VAL A 11 -2.82 -4.85 -11.38
C VAL A 11 -2.11 -3.92 -12.37
N LEU A 12 -2.15 -2.61 -12.13
CA LEU A 12 -1.54 -1.62 -13.02
C LEU A 12 -0.12 -1.23 -12.59
N VAL A 13 0.14 -1.23 -11.28
CA VAL A 13 1.44 -0.88 -10.70
C VAL A 13 1.80 -1.80 -9.53
N PRO A 14 3.08 -1.97 -9.20
CA PRO A 14 3.48 -2.72 -8.00
C PRO A 14 3.10 -1.97 -6.72
N GLU A 15 3.03 -2.69 -5.60
CA GLU A 15 2.77 -2.16 -4.25
C GLU A 15 3.58 -0.89 -3.94
N ILE A 16 2.90 0.25 -3.76
CA ILE A 16 3.53 1.56 -3.62
C ILE A 16 4.31 1.61 -2.31
N TRP A 17 3.69 1.21 -1.19
CA TRP A 17 4.30 1.31 0.14
C TRP A 17 5.54 0.44 0.31
N ILE A 18 5.58 -0.74 -0.32
CA ILE A 18 6.78 -1.59 -0.35
C ILE A 18 7.91 -0.89 -1.10
N ASN A 19 7.62 -0.20 -2.21
CA ASN A 19 8.62 0.53 -2.98
C ASN A 19 9.07 1.81 -2.27
N VAL A 20 8.16 2.53 -1.61
CA VAL A 20 8.49 3.68 -0.76
C VAL A 20 9.42 3.26 0.38
N ALA A 21 9.13 2.13 1.04
CA ALA A 21 9.98 1.57 2.08
C ALA A 21 11.40 1.28 1.58
N LYS A 22 11.53 0.69 0.38
CA LYS A 22 12.83 0.43 -0.26
C LYS A 22 13.57 1.70 -0.64
N ALA A 23 12.86 2.71 -1.16
CA ALA A 23 13.47 3.97 -1.61
C ALA A 23 13.93 4.85 -0.44
N THR A 24 13.18 4.83 0.67
CA THR A 24 13.49 5.61 1.88
C THR A 24 14.35 4.87 2.89
N GLY A 25 14.47 3.54 2.76
CA GLY A 25 15.16 2.68 3.72
C GLY A 25 14.37 2.45 5.02
N ILE A 26 13.07 2.80 5.05
CA ILE A 26 12.22 2.68 6.25
C ILE A 26 11.46 1.36 6.22
N ASP A 27 11.97 0.35 6.91
CA ASP A 27 11.34 -0.99 6.95
C ASP A 27 9.93 -1.01 7.53
N ALA A 28 9.59 -0.05 8.42
CA ALA A 28 8.25 0.08 9.00
C ALA A 28 7.16 0.39 7.95
N LEU A 29 7.53 0.89 6.76
CA LEU A 29 6.58 1.15 5.67
C LEU A 29 6.25 -0.10 4.85
N LYS A 30 6.92 -1.24 5.10
CA LYS A 30 6.61 -2.52 4.42
C LYS A 30 5.36 -3.20 4.94
N ILE A 31 4.78 -2.73 6.06
CA ILE A 31 3.58 -3.31 6.68
C ILE A 31 2.42 -3.24 5.67
N THR A 32 1.75 -4.37 5.50
CA THR A 32 0.60 -4.51 4.59
C THR A 32 -0.68 -4.82 5.37
N THR A 33 -1.81 -4.83 4.67
CA THR A 33 -3.09 -5.26 5.24
C THR A 33 -3.12 -6.73 5.68
N ARG A 34 -2.10 -7.53 5.33
CA ARG A 34 -1.91 -8.89 5.86
C ARG A 34 -1.39 -8.89 7.29
N ASP A 35 -0.64 -7.87 7.66
CA ASP A 35 -0.02 -7.73 8.99
C ASP A 35 -0.95 -6.97 9.94
N GLU A 36 -1.55 -5.88 9.45
CA GLU A 36 -2.58 -5.11 10.15
C GLU A 36 -3.86 -5.04 9.28
N PRO A 37 -4.87 -5.86 9.58
CA PRO A 37 -6.11 -5.91 8.82
C PRO A 37 -6.97 -4.65 9.00
N ASP A 38 -6.75 -3.85 10.04
CA ASP A 38 -7.43 -2.57 10.24
C ASP A 38 -6.77 -1.47 9.41
N TYR A 39 -7.45 -1.06 8.33
CA TYR A 39 -6.93 -0.07 7.39
C TYR A 39 -6.68 1.30 8.05
N ASP A 40 -7.52 1.70 9.00
CA ASP A 40 -7.37 3.00 9.67
C ASP A 40 -6.11 2.99 10.56
N LYS A 41 -5.86 1.88 11.26
CA LYS A 41 -4.62 1.70 12.04
C LYS A 41 -3.39 1.67 11.14
N LEU A 42 -3.46 0.98 10.01
CA LEU A 42 -2.36 0.89 9.05
C LEU A 42 -1.98 2.29 8.51
N MET A 43 -2.98 3.10 8.15
CA MET A 43 -2.75 4.44 7.60
C MET A 43 -2.27 5.43 8.66
N ALA A 44 -2.74 5.33 9.91
CA ALA A 44 -2.23 6.13 11.03
C ALA A 44 -0.73 5.92 11.29
N GLY A 45 -0.17 4.75 10.93
CA GLY A 45 1.26 4.47 11.01
C GLY A 45 2.10 5.09 9.88
N ARG A 46 1.46 5.50 8.77
CA ARG A 46 2.13 6.01 7.56
C ARG A 46 2.11 7.53 7.45
N ILE A 47 1.10 8.19 8.04
CA ILE A 47 0.92 9.63 8.03
C ILE A 47 1.05 10.13 9.47
N LYS A 48 2.22 10.65 9.84
CA LYS A 48 2.43 11.35 11.11
C LYS A 48 3.11 12.68 10.87
#